data_AF-A0A397SPF3-F1
#
_entry.id   AF-A0A397SPF3-F1
#
_cell.length_a   1.000
_cell.length_b   1.000
_cell.length_c   1.000
_cell.angle_alpha   90.00
_cell.angle_beta   90.00
_cell.angle_gamma   90.00
#
_symmetry.space_group_name_H-M   'P 1'
#
loop_
_entity.id
_entity.type
_entity.pdbx_description
1 polymer ?
#
loop_
_entity_poly.entity_id
_entity_poly.type
_entity_poly.pdbx_seq_one_letter_code
_entity_poly.pdbx_strand_id
1 'polypeptide(L)'
;MDRGSLRSHLQNPDLPQQEWSDILMALRDLTRSLASMHKAGLVHRDFHSGNILIKYVNTPYIADFGLSRNVTHESEGKIFGILPYVAPEVLNKQPYTQAADIYSLGMILWEYLANIPPFSDRAHDLRLNLDILRGLRPKILPGTPTIYANLMKQCWDENPEKRPTAQQVNKIISGWQKAYVLHMNKQPLTKEQEEIGKIFEAAEEYRLNIEQGGGGKGKIMRGYAKHSEAWTRSRLLDFPSLEKKSQEPESKIIEEEKESLDKTGYLVIYRNTQLLEISDESDED
;
A
#
# COMPACT_ATOMS: atom_id res chain seq x y z
N MET A 1 -5.77 -6.03 24.57
CA MET A 1 -5.50 -5.58 23.18
C MET A 1 -6.43 -6.36 22.27
N ASP A 2 -7.41 -5.69 21.68
CA ASP A 2 -8.80 -6.08 21.99
C ASP A 2 -9.58 -6.64 20.79
N ARG A 3 -9.06 -6.43 19.57
CA ARG A 3 -9.28 -7.26 18.38
C ARG A 3 -7.94 -7.66 17.73
N GLY A 4 -6.87 -7.77 18.54
CA GLY A 4 -5.50 -8.07 18.06
C GLY A 4 -4.87 -6.94 17.25
N SER A 5 -3.97 -7.29 16.32
CA SER A 5 -3.42 -6.37 15.32
C SER A 5 -4.36 -6.20 14.12
N LEU A 6 -4.20 -5.11 13.35
CA LEU A 6 -4.93 -4.89 12.09
C LEU A 6 -4.72 -6.07 11.14
N ARG A 7 -3.49 -6.59 11.07
CA ARG A 7 -3.18 -7.78 10.25
C ARG A 7 -4.06 -8.97 10.62
N SER A 8 -4.05 -9.35 11.90
CA SER A 8 -4.87 -10.46 12.39
C SER A 8 -6.37 -10.20 12.23
N HIS A 9 -6.78 -8.93 12.30
CA HIS A 9 -8.18 -8.54 12.12
C HIS A 9 -8.62 -8.70 10.66
N LEU A 10 -7.85 -8.19 9.69
CA LEU A 10 -8.17 -8.29 8.26
C LEU A 10 -8.13 -9.74 7.75
N GLN A 11 -7.25 -10.57 8.32
CA GLN A 11 -7.10 -11.97 7.94
C GLN A 11 -8.07 -12.93 8.64
N ASN A 12 -8.91 -12.45 9.56
CA ASN A 12 -9.80 -13.32 10.31
C ASN A 12 -11.04 -13.69 9.47
N PRO A 13 -11.21 -14.97 9.06
CA PRO A 13 -12.34 -15.39 8.24
C PRO A 13 -13.68 -15.38 8.99
N ASP A 14 -13.66 -15.36 10.33
CA ASP A 14 -14.85 -15.33 11.17
C ASP A 14 -15.43 -13.92 11.33
N LEU A 15 -14.69 -12.88 10.90
CA LEU A 15 -15.17 -11.51 10.91
C LEU A 15 -15.92 -11.19 9.62
N PRO A 16 -17.01 -10.41 9.70
CA PRO A 16 -17.67 -9.92 8.49
C PRO A 16 -16.69 -9.04 7.71
N GLN A 17 -16.87 -9.04 6.39
CA GLN A 17 -16.13 -8.13 5.53
C GLN A 17 -16.45 -6.68 5.94
N GLN A 18 -15.43 -5.82 5.99
CA GLN A 18 -15.64 -4.41 6.31
C GLN A 18 -16.21 -3.66 5.11
N GLU A 19 -17.28 -2.89 5.34
CA GLU A 19 -17.86 -1.96 4.37
C GLU A 19 -16.93 -0.76 4.15
N TRP A 20 -17.07 -0.07 3.02
CA TRP A 20 -16.30 1.14 2.72
C TRP A 20 -16.45 2.23 3.79
N SER A 21 -17.63 2.33 4.43
CA SER A 21 -17.87 3.29 5.51
C SER A 21 -16.94 3.03 6.70
N ASP A 22 -16.83 1.76 7.12
CA ASP A 22 -15.96 1.33 8.22
C ASP A 22 -14.48 1.51 7.87
N ILE A 23 -14.09 1.13 6.65
CA ILE A 23 -12.71 1.28 6.15
C ILE A 23 -12.29 2.76 6.17
N LEU A 24 -13.12 3.64 5.61
CA LEU A 24 -12.84 5.08 5.59
C LEU A 24 -12.79 5.67 7.00
N MET A 25 -13.64 5.21 7.91
CA MET A 25 -13.62 5.64 9.31
C MET A 25 -12.33 5.21 10.02
N ALA A 26 -11.92 3.95 9.87
CA ALA A 26 -10.69 3.43 10.44
C ALA A 26 -9.46 4.16 9.88
N LEU A 27 -9.39 4.32 8.56
CA LEU A 27 -8.28 5.04 7.91
C LEU A 27 -8.22 6.50 8.31
N ARG A 28 -9.36 7.17 8.48
CA ARG A 28 -9.44 8.54 9.00
C ARG A 28 -8.81 8.63 10.41
N ASP A 29 -9.12 7.69 11.29
CA ASP A 29 -8.62 7.73 12.67
C ASP A 29 -7.14 7.33 12.76
N LEU A 30 -6.71 6.36 11.94
CA LEU A 30 -5.31 5.96 11.79
C LEU A 30 -4.45 7.12 11.28
N THR A 31 -4.88 7.77 10.19
CA THR A 31 -4.12 8.88 9.58
C THR A 31 -4.10 10.12 10.45
N ARG A 32 -5.15 10.37 11.26
CA ARG A 32 -5.15 11.43 12.27
C ARG A 32 -4.09 11.17 13.34
N SER A 33 -3.98 9.92 13.79
CA SER A 33 -2.98 9.51 14.78
C SER A 33 -1.56 9.65 14.23
N LEU A 34 -1.33 9.20 12.99
CA LEU A 34 -0.05 9.36 12.31
C LEU A 34 0.31 10.85 12.11
N ALA A 35 -0.65 11.68 11.68
CA ALA A 35 -0.44 13.11 11.53
C ALA A 35 -0.08 13.80 12.86
N SER A 36 -0.67 13.34 13.97
CA SER A 36 -0.34 13.87 15.31
C SER A 36 1.08 13.49 15.73
N MET A 37 1.51 12.27 15.43
CA MET A 37 2.88 11.80 15.66
C MET A 37 3.89 12.61 14.83
N HIS A 38 3.63 12.76 13.52
CA HIS A 38 4.47 13.53 12.61
C HIS A 38 4.56 15.01 13.03
N LYS A 39 3.44 15.60 13.47
CA LYS A 39 3.43 16.97 14.03
C LYS A 39 4.28 17.11 15.28
N ALA A 40 4.42 16.05 16.09
CA ALA A 40 5.30 16.01 17.24
C ALA A 40 6.79 15.79 16.86
N GLY A 41 7.13 15.74 15.56
CA GLY A 41 8.49 15.54 15.07
C GLY A 41 8.93 14.08 15.01
N LEU A 42 8.05 13.14 15.37
CA LEU A 42 8.36 11.71 15.45
C LEU A 42 8.12 11.00 14.11
N VAL A 43 9.01 10.05 13.79
CA VAL A 43 8.88 9.07 12.70
C VAL A 43 8.74 7.69 13.35
N HIS A 44 7.80 6.87 12.89
CA HIS A 44 7.55 5.55 13.46
C HIS A 44 8.63 4.55 13.09
N ARG A 45 9.04 4.52 11.81
CA ARG A 45 10.13 3.70 11.24
C ARG A 45 9.86 2.19 11.11
N ASP A 46 8.76 1.72 11.67
CA ASP A 46 8.30 0.33 11.56
C ASP A 46 6.76 0.29 11.45
N PHE A 47 6.22 1.19 10.62
CA PHE A 47 4.79 1.38 10.49
C PHE A 47 4.18 0.30 9.59
N HIS A 48 3.47 -0.66 10.16
CA HIS A 48 2.81 -1.72 9.39
C HIS A 48 1.58 -2.27 10.13
N SER A 49 0.74 -3.06 9.46
CA SER A 49 -0.50 -3.62 10.05
C SER A 49 -0.32 -4.48 11.30
N GLY A 50 0.84 -5.09 11.50
CA GLY A 50 1.19 -5.78 12.76
C GLY A 50 1.36 -4.85 13.97
N ASN A 51 1.71 -3.57 13.75
CA ASN A 51 1.95 -2.55 14.77
C ASN A 51 0.76 -1.59 14.89
N ILE A 52 -0.38 -1.94 14.31
CA ILE A 52 -1.65 -1.24 14.48
C ILE A 52 -2.54 -2.18 15.29
N LEU A 53 -2.95 -1.79 16.50
CA LEU A 53 -3.82 -2.60 17.35
C LEU A 53 -5.27 -2.14 17.20
N ILE A 54 -6.17 -3.07 16.94
CA ILE A 54 -7.60 -2.79 16.79
C ILE A 54 -8.28 -2.89 18.15
N LYS A 55 -9.04 -1.87 18.53
CA LYS A 55 -9.86 -1.85 19.74
C LYS A 55 -11.28 -1.44 19.43
N TYR A 56 -12.21 -1.84 20.31
CA TYR A 56 -13.63 -1.46 20.25
C TYR A 56 -14.20 -1.64 18.82
N VAL A 57 -15.05 -0.71 18.35
CA VAL A 57 -15.66 -0.74 17.00
C VAL A 57 -14.60 -0.44 15.94
N ASN A 58 -13.86 -1.49 15.57
CA ASN A 58 -12.81 -1.52 14.54
C ASN A 58 -11.76 -0.38 14.60
N THR A 59 -11.63 0.30 15.75
CA THR A 59 -10.86 1.54 15.87
C THR A 59 -9.36 1.22 15.90
N PRO A 60 -8.56 1.74 14.96
CA PRO A 60 -7.13 1.44 14.90
C PRO A 60 -6.31 2.36 15.80
N TYR A 61 -5.33 1.79 16.49
CA TYR A 61 -4.35 2.50 17.31
C TYR A 61 -2.94 2.14 16.87
N ILE A 62 -2.11 3.16 16.64
CA ILE A 62 -0.69 2.96 16.36
C ILE A 62 0.00 2.49 17.64
N ALA A 63 0.80 1.44 17.54
CA ALA A 63 1.52 0.80 18.63
C ALA A 63 2.98 0.53 18.24
N ASP A 64 3.75 0.01 19.20
CA ASP A 64 5.17 -0.31 19.05
C ASP A 64 6.06 0.87 18.60
N PHE A 65 6.29 1.76 19.54
CA PHE A 65 7.15 2.93 19.37
C PHE A 65 8.63 2.63 19.64
N GLY A 66 9.03 1.36 19.74
CA GLY A 66 10.39 0.96 20.14
C GLY A 66 11.49 1.47 19.19
N LEU A 67 11.13 1.71 17.93
CA LEU A 67 12.01 2.27 16.90
C LEU A 67 11.71 3.74 16.58
N SER A 68 10.68 4.32 17.18
CA SER A 68 10.25 5.68 16.89
C SER A 68 11.27 6.69 17.40
N ARG A 69 11.62 7.66 16.56
CA ARG A 69 12.61 8.71 16.88
C ARG A 69 12.23 10.02 16.22
N ASN A 70 12.82 11.11 16.70
CA ASN A 70 12.79 12.37 15.96
C ASN A 70 13.46 12.18 14.60
N VAL A 71 13.07 12.99 13.61
CA VAL A 71 13.76 13.04 12.32
C VAL A 71 15.25 13.32 12.56
N THR A 72 16.12 12.44 12.07
CA THR A 72 17.57 12.61 12.09
C THR A 72 18.09 12.65 10.64
N HIS A 73 19.22 13.33 10.43
CA HIS A 73 19.90 13.35 9.14
C HIS A 73 20.88 12.18 8.95
N GLU A 74 20.99 11.30 9.95
CA GLU A 74 21.93 10.18 9.94
C GLU A 74 21.26 8.90 9.46
N SER A 75 21.91 8.18 8.54
CA SER A 75 21.52 6.82 8.20
C SER A 75 22.02 5.87 9.27
N GLU A 76 21.14 5.00 9.79
CA GLU A 76 21.50 4.13 10.92
C GLU A 76 22.27 2.85 10.51
N GLY A 77 22.67 2.73 9.24
CA GLY A 77 23.44 1.62 8.67
C GLY A 77 22.70 0.27 8.64
N LYS A 78 21.79 0.02 9.59
CA LYS A 78 20.93 -1.15 9.74
C LYS A 78 19.49 -0.76 9.46
N ILE A 79 18.83 -1.57 8.64
CA ILE A 79 17.41 -1.39 8.30
C ILE A 79 16.62 -2.44 9.06
N PHE A 80 15.57 -2.01 9.76
CA PHE A 80 14.68 -2.90 10.50
C PHE A 80 13.25 -2.74 10.00
N GLY A 81 12.52 -3.84 9.91
CA GLY A 81 11.10 -3.84 9.59
C GLY A 81 10.66 -5.08 8.81
N ILE A 82 9.54 -4.95 8.10
CA ILE A 82 9.01 -5.98 7.19
C ILE A 82 9.18 -5.45 5.76
N LEU A 83 9.96 -6.16 4.94
CA LEU A 83 10.48 -5.67 3.65
C LEU A 83 9.46 -4.91 2.79
N PRO A 84 8.22 -5.39 2.55
CA PRO A 84 7.24 -4.66 1.74
C PRO A 84 6.84 -3.28 2.24
N TYR A 85 6.94 -3.03 3.55
CA TYR A 85 6.55 -1.77 4.18
C TYR A 85 7.71 -0.77 4.27
N VAL A 86 8.94 -1.20 4.01
CA VAL A 86 10.12 -0.33 4.07
C VAL A 86 10.23 0.46 2.77
N ALA A 87 10.35 1.78 2.89
CA ALA A 87 10.41 2.67 1.75
C ALA A 87 11.68 2.46 0.90
N PRO A 88 11.63 2.66 -0.43
CA PRO A 88 12.77 2.43 -1.32
C PRO A 88 14.01 3.23 -0.93
N GLU A 89 13.85 4.50 -0.53
CA GLU A 89 14.96 5.34 -0.10
C GLU A 89 15.64 4.79 1.18
N VAL A 90 14.86 4.22 2.08
CA VAL A 90 15.36 3.56 3.30
C VAL A 90 16.09 2.27 2.96
N LEU A 91 15.56 1.47 2.02
CA LEU A 91 16.24 0.28 1.48
C LEU A 91 17.57 0.65 0.82
N ASN A 92 17.65 1.84 0.21
CA ASN A 92 18.87 2.44 -0.33
C ASN A 92 19.72 3.19 0.72
N LYS A 93 19.53 2.88 2.01
CA LYS A 93 20.30 3.40 3.16
C LYS A 93 20.25 4.92 3.32
N GLN A 94 19.24 5.60 2.77
CA GLN A 94 18.99 7.01 3.05
C GLN A 94 18.35 7.18 4.44
N PRO A 95 18.41 8.39 5.04
CA PRO A 95 17.81 8.65 6.34
C PRO A 95 16.30 8.39 6.36
N TYR A 96 15.80 7.94 7.51
CA TYR A 96 14.35 7.82 7.73
C TYR A 96 13.72 9.21 7.84
N THR A 97 12.69 9.44 7.05
CA THR A 97 11.87 10.66 7.11
C THR A 97 10.42 10.30 7.38
N GLN A 98 9.59 11.29 7.67
CA GLN A 98 8.14 11.09 7.77
C GLN A 98 7.55 10.52 6.46
N ALA A 99 8.14 10.83 5.30
CA ALA A 99 7.72 10.28 4.01
C ALA A 99 7.92 8.76 3.92
N ALA A 100 8.83 8.17 4.71
CA ALA A 100 8.98 6.72 4.78
C ALA A 100 7.76 6.07 5.47
N ASP A 101 7.24 6.66 6.55
CA ASP A 101 5.98 6.19 7.16
C ASP A 101 4.79 6.34 6.20
N ILE A 102 4.80 7.36 5.33
CA ILE A 102 3.75 7.53 4.30
C ILE A 102 3.81 6.43 3.25
N TYR A 103 5.01 6.00 2.84
CA TYR A 103 5.15 4.83 1.98
C TYR A 103 4.51 3.60 2.63
N SER A 104 4.83 3.35 3.91
CA SER A 104 4.24 2.23 4.63
C SER A 104 2.73 2.37 4.81
N LEU A 105 2.21 3.59 4.96
CA LEU A 105 0.77 3.87 4.92
C LEU A 105 0.16 3.47 3.58
N GLY A 106 0.84 3.72 2.45
CA GLY A 106 0.39 3.25 1.13
C GLY A 106 0.22 1.73 1.07
N MET A 107 1.13 0.99 1.69
CA MET A 107 1.03 -0.47 1.81
C MET A 107 -0.14 -0.92 2.70
N ILE A 108 -0.42 -0.19 3.78
CA ILE A 108 -1.59 -0.43 4.64
C ILE A 108 -2.90 -0.13 3.90
N LEU A 109 -2.96 0.95 3.10
CA LEU A 109 -4.11 1.25 2.24
C LEU A 109 -4.39 0.08 1.29
N TRP A 110 -3.34 -0.49 0.68
CA TRP A 110 -3.49 -1.68 -0.16
C TRP A 110 -3.96 -2.90 0.63
N GLU A 111 -3.45 -3.11 1.84
CA GLU A 111 -3.85 -4.24 2.69
C GLU A 111 -5.33 -4.19 3.09
N TYR A 112 -5.92 -3.01 3.26
CA TYR A 112 -7.39 -2.88 3.44
C TYR A 112 -8.19 -3.34 2.22
N LEU A 113 -7.63 -3.29 1.01
CA LEU A 113 -8.27 -3.80 -0.21
C LEU A 113 -8.12 -5.32 -0.32
N ALA A 114 -6.91 -5.81 -0.03
CA ALA A 114 -6.51 -7.18 -0.30
C ALA A 114 -6.78 -8.14 0.88
N ASN A 115 -6.96 -7.62 2.09
CA ASN A 115 -7.05 -8.38 3.34
C ASN A 115 -5.85 -9.31 3.59
N ILE A 116 -4.73 -9.09 2.89
CA ILE A 116 -3.48 -9.83 3.01
C ILE A 116 -2.30 -8.85 2.98
N PRO A 117 -1.17 -9.19 3.64
CA PRO A 117 0.03 -8.39 3.55
C PRO A 117 0.54 -8.25 2.11
N PRO A 118 1.13 -7.11 1.74
CA PRO A 118 1.74 -6.95 0.42
C PRO A 118 2.83 -7.99 0.18
N PHE A 119 2.88 -8.54 -1.04
CA PHE A 119 3.84 -9.56 -1.47
C PHE A 119 3.91 -10.78 -0.53
N SER A 120 2.76 -11.23 0.01
CA SER A 120 2.71 -12.43 0.87
C SER A 120 2.90 -13.74 0.12
N ASP A 121 2.88 -13.69 -1.22
CA ASP A 121 2.97 -14.81 -2.16
C ASP A 121 4.40 -15.15 -2.61
N ARG A 122 5.40 -14.40 -2.13
CA ARG A 122 6.81 -14.60 -2.47
C ARG A 122 7.73 -14.41 -1.26
N ALA A 123 8.97 -14.89 -1.40
CA ALA A 123 10.01 -14.70 -0.39
C ALA A 123 10.31 -13.21 -0.16
N HIS A 124 10.59 -12.83 1.08
CA HIS A 124 11.06 -11.49 1.44
C HIS A 124 12.59 -11.43 1.40
N ASP A 125 13.14 -11.71 0.22
CA ASP A 125 14.57 -11.87 -0.02
C ASP A 125 15.20 -10.67 -0.75
N LEU A 126 16.48 -10.80 -1.12
CA LEU A 126 17.20 -9.78 -1.89
C LEU A 126 16.52 -9.48 -3.24
N ARG A 127 15.89 -10.47 -3.87
CA ARG A 127 15.19 -10.28 -5.14
C ARG A 127 14.00 -9.36 -4.97
N LEU A 128 13.16 -9.59 -3.96
CA LEU A 128 12.03 -8.69 -3.69
C LEU A 128 12.52 -7.28 -3.33
N ASN A 129 13.63 -7.15 -2.59
CA ASN A 129 14.21 -5.83 -2.31
C ASN A 129 14.60 -5.10 -3.61
N LEU A 130 15.36 -5.75 -4.49
CA LEU A 130 15.76 -5.18 -5.78
C LEU A 130 14.57 -4.85 -6.67
N ASP A 131 13.53 -5.68 -6.69
CA ASP A 131 12.30 -5.41 -7.43
C ASP A 131 11.59 -4.15 -6.89
N ILE A 132 11.50 -3.99 -5.55
CA ILE A 132 10.90 -2.80 -4.92
C ILE A 132 11.69 -1.53 -5.28
N LEU A 133 13.02 -1.59 -5.21
CA LEU A 133 13.93 -0.50 -5.61
C LEU A 133 13.81 -0.15 -7.10
N ARG A 134 13.34 -1.08 -7.93
CA ARG A 134 13.05 -0.87 -9.36
C ARG A 134 11.61 -0.42 -9.62
N GLY A 135 10.84 -0.12 -8.57
CA GLY A 135 9.48 0.39 -8.67
C GLY A 135 8.39 -0.68 -8.60
N LEU A 136 8.69 -1.93 -8.22
CA LEU A 136 7.65 -2.94 -8.00
C LEU A 136 6.68 -2.46 -6.91
N ARG A 137 5.38 -2.54 -7.21
CA ARG A 137 4.29 -2.25 -6.26
C ARG A 137 3.22 -3.36 -6.34
N PRO A 138 2.42 -3.55 -5.28
CA PRO A 138 1.32 -4.50 -5.31
C PRO A 138 0.30 -4.17 -6.40
N LYS A 139 -0.27 -5.20 -7.02
CA LYS A 139 -1.30 -5.03 -8.06
C LYS A 139 -2.57 -4.43 -7.45
N ILE A 140 -3.11 -3.39 -8.08
CA ILE A 140 -4.39 -2.79 -7.68
C ILE A 140 -5.53 -3.74 -8.05
N LEU A 141 -6.43 -3.98 -7.10
CA LEU A 141 -7.52 -4.94 -7.28
C LEU A 141 -8.67 -4.32 -8.11
N PRO A 142 -9.32 -5.10 -8.98
CA PRO A 142 -10.55 -4.67 -9.65
C PRO A 142 -11.60 -4.17 -8.64
N GLY A 143 -12.36 -3.14 -9.02
CA GLY A 143 -13.36 -2.52 -8.13
C GLY A 143 -12.81 -1.55 -7.10
N THR A 144 -11.49 -1.31 -7.06
CA THR A 144 -10.92 -0.25 -6.22
C THR A 144 -11.38 1.13 -6.74
N PRO A 145 -11.96 2.00 -5.89
CA PRO A 145 -12.28 3.37 -6.25
C PRO A 145 -11.07 4.09 -6.84
N THR A 146 -11.23 4.79 -7.95
CA THR A 146 -10.14 5.49 -8.65
C THR A 146 -9.47 6.54 -7.75
N ILE A 147 -10.26 7.30 -6.99
CA ILE A 147 -9.74 8.28 -6.03
C ILE A 147 -8.89 7.63 -4.93
N TYR A 148 -9.28 6.43 -4.47
CA TYR A 148 -8.54 5.66 -3.46
C TYR A 148 -7.24 5.11 -4.05
N ALA A 149 -7.31 4.53 -5.25
CA ALA A 149 -6.14 4.04 -5.98
C ALA A 149 -5.12 5.15 -6.22
N ASN A 150 -5.55 6.35 -6.58
CA ASN A 150 -4.68 7.50 -6.81
C ASN A 150 -3.98 7.97 -5.52
N LEU A 151 -4.70 8.03 -4.40
CA LEU A 151 -4.10 8.39 -3.11
C LEU A 151 -3.10 7.32 -2.65
N MET A 152 -3.46 6.05 -2.76
CA MET A 152 -2.57 4.93 -2.47
C MET A 152 -1.29 4.99 -3.33
N LYS A 153 -1.44 5.29 -4.63
CA LYS A 153 -0.30 5.48 -5.54
C LYS A 153 0.61 6.65 -5.14
N GLN A 154 0.03 7.77 -4.72
CA GLN A 154 0.79 8.91 -4.23
C GLN A 154 1.53 8.59 -2.93
N CYS A 155 0.93 7.81 -2.03
CA CYS A 155 1.58 7.44 -0.77
C CYS A 155 2.84 6.59 -0.99
N TRP A 156 2.85 5.69 -1.98
CA TRP A 156 3.99 4.81 -2.27
C TRP A 156 4.86 5.26 -3.45
N ASP A 157 4.79 6.55 -3.82
CA ASP A 157 5.60 7.13 -4.90
C ASP A 157 7.10 6.87 -4.64
N GLU A 158 7.85 6.62 -5.70
CA GLU A 158 9.30 6.38 -5.61
C GLU A 158 10.02 7.59 -5.02
N ASN A 159 9.62 8.81 -5.42
CA ASN A 159 10.17 10.02 -4.86
C ASN A 159 9.47 10.37 -3.53
N PRO A 160 10.17 10.34 -2.38
CA PRO A 160 9.58 10.70 -1.08
C PRO A 160 8.99 12.12 -1.03
N GLU A 161 9.49 13.06 -1.84
CA GLU A 161 8.99 14.45 -1.88
C GLU A 161 7.63 14.58 -2.57
N LYS A 162 7.27 13.60 -3.42
CA LYS A 162 5.94 13.56 -4.08
C LYS A 162 4.86 12.96 -3.17
N ARG A 163 5.26 12.33 -2.08
CA ARG A 163 4.33 11.70 -1.14
C ARG A 163 3.60 12.77 -0.32
N PRO A 164 2.29 12.66 -0.11
CA PRO A 164 1.55 13.58 0.74
C PRO A 164 1.97 13.44 2.20
N THR A 165 1.88 14.51 2.97
CA THR A 165 1.99 14.44 4.44
C THR A 165 0.83 13.64 5.04
N ALA A 166 1.02 13.05 6.22
CA ALA A 166 -0.06 12.36 6.94
C ALA A 166 -1.28 13.26 7.17
N GLN A 167 -1.07 14.57 7.38
CA GLN A 167 -2.14 15.56 7.51
C GLN A 167 -2.93 15.73 6.20
N GLN A 168 -2.27 15.79 5.04
CA GLN A 168 -2.94 15.85 3.74
C GLN A 168 -3.75 14.59 3.47
N VAL A 169 -3.18 13.41 3.72
CA VAL A 169 -3.89 12.13 3.58
C VAL A 169 -5.12 12.10 4.50
N ASN A 170 -4.97 12.51 5.76
CA ASN A 170 -6.08 12.57 6.70
C ASN A 170 -7.21 13.51 6.23
N LYS A 171 -6.86 14.68 5.68
CA LYS A 171 -7.84 15.63 5.16
C LYS A 171 -8.64 15.03 4.00
N ILE A 172 -7.96 14.36 3.06
CA ILE A 172 -8.58 13.72 1.91
C ILE A 172 -9.55 12.62 2.37
N ILE A 173 -9.07 11.68 3.20
CA ILE A 173 -9.89 10.56 3.69
C ILE A 173 -11.05 11.05 4.56
N SER A 174 -10.85 12.08 5.39
CA SER A 174 -11.94 12.69 6.18
C SER A 174 -13.02 13.29 5.28
N GLY A 175 -12.62 13.94 4.17
CA GLY A 175 -13.55 14.47 3.16
C GLY A 175 -14.38 13.36 2.53
N TRP A 176 -13.73 12.26 2.13
CA TRP A 176 -14.40 11.09 1.56
C TRP A 176 -15.36 10.43 2.53
N GLN A 177 -14.91 10.17 3.76
CA GLN A 177 -15.73 9.57 4.81
C GLN A 177 -16.99 10.40 5.08
N LYS A 178 -16.85 11.73 5.16
CA LYS A 178 -17.98 12.63 5.35
C LYS A 178 -18.94 12.60 4.15
N ALA A 179 -18.41 12.71 2.94
CA ALA A 179 -19.22 12.69 1.71
C ALA A 179 -20.03 11.39 1.59
N TYR A 180 -19.38 10.24 1.81
CA TYR A 180 -20.02 8.94 1.71
C TYR A 180 -21.10 8.73 2.78
N VAL A 181 -20.85 9.15 4.04
CA VAL A 181 -21.88 9.09 5.09
C VAL A 181 -23.08 9.99 4.79
N LEU A 182 -22.86 11.19 4.26
CA LEU A 182 -23.97 12.07 3.86
C LEU A 182 -24.79 11.48 2.71
N HIS A 183 -24.12 10.88 1.72
CA HIS A 183 -24.73 10.17 0.60
C HIS A 183 -25.63 9.02 1.06
N MET A 184 -25.10 8.12 1.89
CA MET A 184 -25.84 6.98 2.44
C MET A 184 -27.10 7.41 3.23
N ASN A 185 -27.02 8.55 3.92
CA ASN A 185 -28.13 9.10 4.71
C ASN A 185 -29.06 10.03 3.91
N LYS A 186 -28.88 10.14 2.58
CA LYS A 186 -29.68 11.00 1.68
C LYS A 186 -29.74 12.46 2.17
N GLN A 187 -28.64 12.95 2.72
CA GLN A 187 -28.50 14.33 3.20
C GLN A 187 -28.15 15.28 2.03
N PRO A 188 -28.34 16.60 2.20
CA PRO A 188 -27.88 17.57 1.21
C PRO A 188 -26.36 17.49 0.98
N LEU A 189 -25.94 17.48 -0.29
CA LEU A 189 -24.56 17.31 -0.73
C LEU A 189 -24.15 18.45 -1.68
N THR A 190 -22.87 18.80 -1.69
CA THR A 190 -22.30 19.51 -2.85
C THR A 190 -22.12 18.54 -4.02
N LYS A 191 -21.96 19.05 -5.25
CA LYS A 191 -21.69 18.21 -6.43
C LYS A 191 -20.50 17.28 -6.24
N GLU A 192 -19.40 17.80 -5.70
CA GLU A 192 -18.19 17.03 -5.40
C GLU A 192 -18.46 15.90 -4.39
N GLN A 193 -19.23 16.17 -3.32
CA GLN A 193 -19.57 15.16 -2.34
C GLN A 193 -20.50 14.08 -2.90
N GLU A 194 -21.42 14.45 -3.78
CA GLU A 194 -22.30 13.52 -4.48
C GLU A 194 -21.49 12.58 -5.40
N GLU A 195 -20.51 13.11 -6.14
CA GLU A 195 -19.61 12.29 -6.98
C GLU A 195 -18.81 11.30 -6.13
N ILE A 196 -18.23 11.76 -5.02
CA ILE A 196 -17.49 10.89 -4.09
C ILE A 196 -18.42 9.81 -3.50
N GLY A 197 -19.64 10.19 -3.09
CA GLY A 197 -20.64 9.27 -2.57
C GLY A 197 -20.94 8.13 -3.54
N LYS A 198 -21.24 8.48 -4.79
CA LYS A 198 -21.49 7.52 -5.88
C LYS A 198 -20.30 6.61 -6.16
N ILE A 199 -19.07 7.13 -6.11
CA ILE A 199 -17.86 6.33 -6.34
C ILE A 199 -17.73 5.22 -5.29
N PHE A 200 -17.92 5.53 -4.01
CA PHE A 200 -17.81 4.53 -2.94
C PHE A 200 -19.01 3.58 -2.90
N GLU A 201 -20.22 4.05 -3.21
CA GLU A 201 -21.40 3.19 -3.37
C GLU A 201 -21.19 2.15 -4.47
N ALA A 202 -20.75 2.57 -5.66
CA ALA A 202 -20.47 1.66 -6.76
C ALA A 202 -19.37 0.63 -6.42
N ALA A 203 -18.36 1.05 -5.65
CA ALA A 203 -17.31 0.14 -5.19
C ALA A 203 -17.80 -0.86 -4.13
N GLU A 204 -18.77 -0.47 -3.28
CA GLU A 204 -19.44 -1.38 -2.35
C GLU A 204 -20.28 -2.41 -3.11
N GLU A 205 -21.10 -1.96 -4.06
CA GLU A 205 -21.90 -2.84 -4.93
C GLU A 205 -21.03 -3.85 -5.68
N TYR A 206 -19.90 -3.39 -6.24
CA TYR A 206 -18.95 -4.28 -6.90
C TYR A 206 -18.43 -5.38 -5.97
N ARG A 207 -18.08 -5.03 -4.72
CA ARG A 207 -17.60 -5.99 -3.72
C ARG A 207 -18.68 -7.01 -3.37
N LEU A 208 -19.92 -6.57 -3.13
CA LEU A 208 -21.05 -7.45 -2.81
C LEU A 208 -21.40 -8.41 -3.97
N ASN A 209 -21.33 -7.94 -5.21
CA ASN A 209 -21.63 -8.75 -6.40
C ASN A 209 -20.62 -9.88 -6.61
N ILE A 210 -19.35 -9.68 -6.24
CA ILE A 210 -18.33 -10.74 -6.25
C ILE A 210 -18.69 -11.86 -5.26
N GLU A 211 -19.27 -11.52 -4.11
CA GLU A 211 -19.57 -12.51 -3.07
C GLU A 211 -20.76 -13.40 -3.41
N GLN A 212 -21.70 -12.90 -4.22
CA GLN A 212 -22.92 -13.63 -4.59
C GLN A 212 -22.76 -14.60 -5.79
N GLY A 213 -21.53 -14.85 -6.26
CA GLY A 213 -21.26 -15.93 -7.22
C GLY A 213 -21.44 -15.56 -8.70
N GLY A 214 -21.34 -14.28 -9.08
CA GLY A 214 -21.24 -13.88 -10.48
C GLY A 214 -19.90 -14.34 -11.10
N GLY A 215 -19.95 -15.33 -11.99
CA GLY A 215 -18.79 -15.96 -12.64
C GLY A 215 -17.94 -15.08 -13.58
N GLY A 216 -17.42 -13.95 -13.10
CA GLY A 216 -16.59 -13.03 -13.90
C GLY A 216 -15.56 -12.25 -13.08
N LYS A 217 -14.30 -12.69 -13.13
CA LYS A 217 -13.07 -11.88 -12.98
C LYS A 217 -12.85 -10.99 -11.74
N GLY A 218 -13.51 -11.22 -10.63
CA GLY A 218 -13.12 -10.63 -9.35
C GLY A 218 -13.26 -11.64 -8.24
N LYS A 219 -12.17 -12.31 -7.85
CA LYS A 219 -12.15 -13.09 -6.60
C LYS A 219 -11.49 -12.19 -5.56
N ILE A 220 -12.20 -11.83 -4.49
CA ILE A 220 -11.54 -11.35 -3.27
C ILE A 220 -10.50 -12.41 -2.87
N MET A 221 -9.37 -11.98 -2.31
CA MET A 221 -8.12 -12.71 -2.03
C MET A 221 -8.20 -14.04 -1.21
N ARG A 222 -9.40 -14.60 -1.04
CA ARG A 222 -9.70 -15.81 -0.28
C ARG A 222 -8.94 -17.01 -0.87
N GLY A 223 -7.92 -17.46 -0.13
CA GLY A 223 -7.11 -18.63 -0.45
C GLY A 223 -5.76 -18.36 -1.12
N TYR A 224 -5.19 -17.16 -1.01
CA TYR A 224 -3.83 -16.92 -1.48
C TYR A 224 -2.79 -17.81 -0.75
N ALA A 225 -1.83 -18.38 -1.49
CA ALA A 225 -0.73 -19.14 -0.92
C ALA A 225 0.23 -18.19 -0.19
N LYS A 226 0.37 -18.36 1.12
CA LYS A 226 1.38 -17.64 1.90
C LYS A 226 2.74 -18.31 1.68
N HIS A 227 3.70 -17.59 1.14
CA HIS A 227 5.06 -18.09 1.02
C HIS A 227 5.68 -18.27 2.41
N SER A 228 6.38 -19.37 2.66
CA SER A 228 7.00 -19.67 3.97
C SER A 228 8.03 -18.61 4.38
N GLU A 229 8.67 -17.99 3.39
CA GLU A 229 9.66 -16.91 3.57
C GLU A 229 9.06 -15.50 3.45
N ALA A 230 7.74 -15.36 3.41
CA ALA A 230 7.06 -14.07 3.57
C ALA A 230 6.92 -13.76 5.06
N TRP A 231 7.84 -12.96 5.61
CA TRP A 231 7.88 -12.71 7.05
C TRP A 231 6.77 -11.76 7.49
N THR A 232 6.25 -12.03 8.68
CA THR A 232 5.15 -11.25 9.27
C THR A 232 5.56 -10.55 10.57
N ARG A 233 6.86 -10.46 10.84
CA ARG A 233 7.39 -9.77 12.02
C ARG A 233 8.61 -8.96 11.60
N SER A 234 8.76 -7.81 12.22
CA SER A 234 9.89 -6.92 12.00
C SER A 234 11.20 -7.62 12.33
N ARG A 235 12.19 -7.43 11.48
CA ARG A 235 13.53 -7.99 11.65
C ARG A 235 14.58 -7.13 10.98
N LEU A 236 15.85 -7.40 11.28
CA LEU A 236 16.97 -6.81 10.56
C LEU A 236 16.91 -7.26 9.10
N LEU A 237 16.82 -6.30 8.18
CA LEU A 237 16.92 -6.52 6.75
C LEU A 237 18.39 -6.38 6.36
N ASP A 238 19.10 -7.50 6.44
CA ASP A 238 20.49 -7.61 6.02
C ASP A 238 20.56 -8.53 4.81
N PHE A 239 20.58 -7.91 3.63
CA PHE A 239 20.80 -8.64 2.39
C PHE A 239 22.29 -8.55 2.07
N PRO A 240 22.98 -9.68 1.86
CA PRO A 240 24.38 -9.67 1.46
C PRO A 240 24.51 -8.73 0.25
N SER A 241 25.38 -7.73 0.37
CA SER A 241 25.73 -6.89 -0.77
C SER A 241 26.12 -7.80 -1.91
N LEU A 242 25.51 -7.60 -3.09
CA LEU A 242 26.08 -8.09 -4.32
C LEU A 242 27.45 -7.39 -4.44
N GLU A 243 28.51 -8.04 -3.96
CA GLU A 243 29.81 -7.83 -4.57
C GLU A 243 29.57 -7.97 -6.06
N LYS A 244 29.95 -6.94 -6.84
CA LYS A 244 29.79 -6.85 -8.28
C LYS A 244 30.30 -8.15 -8.93
N LYS A 245 29.44 -9.15 -9.06
CA LYS A 245 29.67 -10.29 -9.95
C LYS A 245 29.27 -9.78 -11.32
N SER A 246 30.31 -9.47 -12.09
CA SER A 246 30.41 -9.48 -13.56
C SER A 246 29.07 -9.48 -14.32
N GLN A 247 28.89 -8.45 -15.15
CA GLN A 247 27.87 -8.34 -16.18
C GLN A 247 27.67 -9.68 -16.91
N GLU A 248 26.51 -10.29 -16.71
CA GLU A 248 25.92 -11.18 -17.72
C GLU A 248 25.03 -10.32 -18.61
N PRO A 249 24.92 -10.61 -19.92
CA PRO A 249 24.14 -9.78 -20.85
C PRO A 249 22.68 -9.74 -20.40
N GLU A 250 22.20 -8.53 -20.07
CA GLU A 250 20.82 -8.29 -19.65
C GLU A 250 19.88 -8.49 -20.84
N SER A 251 18.97 -9.48 -20.76
CA SER A 251 17.77 -9.45 -21.58
C SER A 251 16.77 -8.48 -20.94
N LYS A 252 16.43 -7.40 -21.64
CA LYS A 252 15.41 -6.44 -21.20
C LYS A 252 14.05 -6.84 -21.78
N ILE A 253 13.12 -7.22 -20.92
CA ILE A 253 11.70 -7.25 -21.25
C ILE A 253 11.19 -5.83 -21.07
N ILE A 254 10.85 -5.15 -22.16
CA ILE A 254 10.15 -3.87 -22.10
C ILE A 254 8.66 -4.19 -22.05
N GLU A 255 8.04 -3.95 -20.90
CA GLU A 255 6.59 -4.01 -20.74
C GLU A 255 6.03 -2.60 -20.93
N GLU A 256 5.49 -2.32 -22.12
CA GLU A 256 4.71 -1.10 -22.31
C GLU A 256 3.28 -1.33 -21.79
N GLU A 257 2.92 -0.60 -20.73
CA GLU A 257 1.55 -0.49 -20.26
C GLU A 257 0.93 0.80 -20.81
N LYS A 258 -0.12 0.66 -21.62
CA LYS A 258 -0.97 1.77 -22.02
C LYS A 258 -2.24 1.76 -21.17
N GLU A 259 -2.41 2.82 -20.40
CA GLU A 259 -3.64 3.11 -19.68
C GLU A 259 -4.64 3.80 -20.62
N SER A 260 -5.88 3.31 -20.63
CA SER A 260 -7.00 3.97 -21.33
C SER A 260 -8.25 3.90 -20.47
N LEU A 261 -9.18 4.84 -20.66
CA LEU A 261 -10.50 4.77 -20.06
C LEU A 261 -11.46 4.08 -21.03
N ASP A 262 -12.24 3.12 -20.54
CA ASP A 262 -13.34 2.59 -21.33
C ASP A 262 -14.49 3.59 -21.46
N LYS A 263 -15.51 3.24 -22.25
CA LYS A 263 -16.69 4.09 -22.50
C LYS A 263 -17.51 4.39 -21.24
N THR A 264 -17.22 3.72 -20.13
CA THR A 264 -17.85 3.88 -18.82
C THR A 264 -16.95 4.60 -17.81
N GLY A 265 -15.75 5.02 -18.20
CA GLY A 265 -14.81 5.75 -17.34
C GLY A 265 -13.96 4.87 -16.43
N TYR A 266 -13.88 3.55 -16.68
CA TYR A 266 -13.02 2.64 -15.94
C TYR A 266 -11.66 2.47 -16.63
N LEU A 267 -10.62 2.27 -15.81
CA LEU A 267 -9.26 2.07 -16.29
C LEU A 267 -9.11 0.67 -16.93
N VAL A 268 -8.74 0.65 -18.20
CA VAL A 268 -8.38 -0.56 -18.97
C VAL A 268 -6.90 -0.49 -19.32
N ILE A 269 -6.16 -1.54 -18.93
CA ILE A 269 -4.71 -1.64 -19.16
C ILE A 269 -4.45 -2.55 -20.36
N TYR A 270 -3.84 -1.98 -21.39
CA TYR A 270 -3.31 -2.72 -22.53
C TYR A 270 -1.81 -2.93 -22.35
N ARG A 271 -1.39 -4.20 -22.33
CA ARG A 271 0.03 -4.61 -22.32
C ARG A 271 0.43 -5.12 -23.70
N ASN A 272 1.70 -4.90 -24.04
CA ASN A 272 2.37 -5.53 -25.18
C ASN A 272 3.76 -6.00 -24.72
N THR A 273 4.19 -7.20 -25.12
CA THR A 273 5.48 -7.77 -24.71
C THR A 273 6.36 -8.03 -25.93
N GLN A 274 7.57 -7.47 -25.95
CA GLN A 274 8.61 -7.78 -26.95
C GLN A 274 9.93 -8.14 -26.27
N LEU A 275 10.64 -9.11 -26.85
CA LEU A 275 11.99 -9.53 -26.47
C LEU A 275 13.01 -8.76 -27.33
N LEU A 276 13.93 -8.03 -26.69
CA LEU A 276 15.10 -7.44 -27.35
C LEU A 276 16.36 -8.11 -26.79
N GLU A 277 17.09 -8.80 -27.67
CA GLU A 277 18.46 -9.25 -27.39
C GLU A 277 19.40 -8.08 -27.67
N ILE A 278 20.16 -7.64 -26.67
CA ILE A 278 21.21 -6.62 -26.83
C ILE A 278 22.52 -7.38 -26.96
N SER A 279 23.11 -7.39 -28.16
CA SER A 279 24.48 -7.87 -28.38
C SER A 279 25.46 -6.75 -28.05
N ASP A 280 26.44 -7.03 -27.19
CA ASP A 280 27.59 -6.14 -26.95
C ASP A 280 28.40 -6.03 -28.25
N GLU A 281 28.37 -4.86 -28.89
CA GLU A 281 29.41 -4.45 -29.83
C GLU A 281 30.64 -4.06 -28.99
N SER A 282 31.60 -4.97 -28.88
CA SER A 282 32.94 -4.63 -28.44
C SER A 282 33.64 -3.85 -29.55
N ASP A 283 33.78 -2.54 -29.38
CA ASP A 283 34.70 -1.73 -30.18
C ASP A 283 36.15 -2.21 -29.89
N GLU A 284 36.77 -2.85 -30.88
CA GLU A 284 38.21 -3.10 -30.94
C GLU A 284 38.92 -1.82 -31.41
N ASP A 285 39.77 -1.25 -30.54
CA ASP A 285 40.86 -0.34 -30.91
C ASP A 285 42.13 -1.13 -31.26
#